data_AF-A0A956F7L5-F1
#
_entry.id   AF-A0A956F7L5-F1
#
_cell.length_a   1.000
_cell.length_b   1.000
_cell.length_c   1.000
_cell.angle_alpha   90.00
_cell.angle_beta   90.00
_cell.angle_gamma   90.00
#
_symmetry.space_group_name_H-M   'P 1'
#
loop_
_entity.id
_entity.type
_entity.pdbx_description
1 polymer ?
#
loop_
_entity_poly.entity_id
_entity_poly.type
_entity_poly.pdbx_seq_one_letter_code
_entity_poly.pdbx_strand_id
1 'polypeptide(L)'
;MLALALALRLLAPSPASAPAEPEPAPSDVASELGEPAPDDYADQAPLDVHTLINDSSKEYLLARARLEEHPVLAAEAILDRLSTVPPPTSTDRKRLLDVLAVLGLPDHAELFAKELRRSLERAQTPTDEAKAVEHWLPLLVDGGPNAIPILTELIADQELTLTVRASLLDALVDVTPVERVTELVGLVGRGARPLRQQLQRSLKRRASRDVPAREALIVATDDALAQAEAPRVAALLKLRGVLSGQDDVDFIARVVALAEDAAVDFPVRVVALRALGQLEAGTAHDSLERVAEAMLSGPERDSQRGELLAWVALQGLPEARVRPLVERHRLLASDAPRLAVLGYAWSSLPDDQSWLAPALDNPWPQVRQAALERVAGPCAPTTAKLLERKAHLAGRKSEDDRAVARSSVQALGRCGDSERLQGLLADEDLDMELRSEAARQLARLGDDASIQAIGRALGRNPDRAFARRLASALRHMPAPTEAGDAVLCETATRADEAGHAARESLRTLHGDVASACE
;
A
#
# COMPACT_ATOMS: atom_id res chain seq x y z
N MET A 1 22.83 -13.95 -18.66
CA MET A 1 23.12 -14.47 -17.30
C MET A 1 24.22 -13.70 -16.54
N LEU A 2 25.51 -13.71 -16.93
CA LEU A 2 26.55 -13.06 -16.10
C LEU A 2 26.37 -11.53 -15.96
N ALA A 3 26.02 -10.81 -17.04
CA ALA A 3 25.92 -9.35 -17.05
C ALA A 3 24.91 -8.77 -16.01
N LEU A 4 23.66 -9.25 -15.99
CA LEU A 4 22.64 -8.72 -15.07
C LEU A 4 22.94 -9.04 -13.59
N ALA A 5 23.60 -10.18 -13.33
CA ALA A 5 24.02 -10.58 -11.98
C ALA A 5 25.27 -9.83 -11.49
N LEU A 6 26.10 -9.31 -12.41
CA LEU A 6 27.30 -8.51 -12.08
C LEU A 6 26.97 -7.03 -11.90
N ALA A 7 26.10 -6.47 -12.74
CA ALA A 7 25.67 -5.07 -12.68
C ALA A 7 25.00 -4.67 -11.35
N LEU A 8 24.49 -5.64 -10.59
CA LEU A 8 23.85 -5.43 -9.28
C LEU A 8 24.68 -5.97 -8.11
N ARG A 9 26.01 -6.17 -8.29
CA ARG A 9 26.90 -6.71 -7.24
C ARG A 9 28.07 -5.82 -6.77
N LEU A 10 28.52 -4.80 -7.52
CA LEU A 10 29.61 -3.86 -7.15
C LEU A 10 29.32 -2.46 -7.74
N LEU A 11 29.63 -1.28 -7.18
CA LEU A 11 30.63 -0.82 -6.18
C LEU A 11 32.12 -0.89 -6.61
N ALA A 12 32.46 -0.09 -7.64
CA ALA A 12 33.81 0.37 -8.05
C ALA A 12 34.83 -0.69 -8.58
N PRO A 13 35.96 -0.29 -9.23
CA PRO A 13 35.99 0.20 -10.62
C PRO A 13 36.79 -0.69 -11.61
N SER A 14 36.73 -0.33 -12.91
CA SER A 14 37.20 -1.04 -14.13
C SER A 14 38.75 -1.08 -14.33
N PRO A 15 39.35 -1.84 -15.30
CA PRO A 15 39.13 -1.66 -16.76
C PRO A 15 39.14 -2.90 -17.71
N ALA A 16 38.27 -2.81 -18.74
CA ALA A 16 38.43 -3.07 -20.18
C ALA A 16 39.07 -4.35 -20.79
N SER A 17 38.36 -4.96 -21.77
CA SER A 17 38.83 -5.25 -23.16
C SER A 17 37.70 -5.75 -24.09
N ALA A 18 37.75 -5.41 -25.38
CA ALA A 18 36.89 -5.88 -26.50
C ALA A 18 37.52 -7.13 -27.21
N PRO A 19 37.06 -7.73 -28.35
CA PRO A 19 36.21 -7.26 -29.48
C PRO A 19 34.92 -8.15 -29.66
N ALA A 20 34.21 -8.31 -30.79
CA ALA A 20 34.34 -7.93 -32.22
C ALA A 20 32.96 -7.87 -32.96
N GLU A 21 32.96 -7.48 -34.23
CA GLU A 21 31.80 -7.47 -35.17
C GLU A 21 31.69 -8.77 -36.02
N PRO A 22 30.49 -9.13 -36.51
CA PRO A 22 30.29 -10.07 -37.62
C PRO A 22 29.79 -9.41 -38.93
N GLU A 23 30.20 -9.96 -40.08
CA GLU A 23 29.79 -9.55 -41.44
C GLU A 23 28.29 -9.79 -41.75
N PRO A 24 27.68 -9.04 -42.70
CA PRO A 24 26.31 -9.25 -43.15
C PRO A 24 26.17 -10.37 -44.19
N ALA A 25 24.99 -11.01 -44.21
CA ALA A 25 24.58 -11.98 -45.22
C ALA A 25 23.64 -11.34 -46.27
N PRO A 26 23.54 -11.88 -47.50
CA PRO A 26 22.95 -11.16 -48.63
C PRO A 26 21.42 -11.21 -48.68
N SER A 27 20.83 -10.11 -49.16
CA SER A 27 19.43 -9.99 -49.56
C SER A 27 19.21 -10.49 -50.98
N ASP A 28 18.13 -11.24 -51.22
CA ASP A 28 17.59 -11.40 -52.57
C ASP A 28 16.08 -11.71 -52.54
N VAL A 29 15.43 -11.45 -53.69
CA VAL A 29 14.02 -11.61 -54.08
C VAL A 29 13.12 -10.37 -53.90
N ALA A 30 13.00 -9.63 -55.01
CA ALA A 30 11.97 -8.62 -55.21
C ALA A 30 10.56 -9.24 -55.43
N SER A 31 9.52 -8.43 -55.20
CA SER A 31 8.19 -8.67 -55.78
C SER A 31 7.55 -7.34 -56.17
N GLU A 32 7.17 -7.24 -57.44
CA GLU A 32 6.75 -6.00 -58.09
C GLU A 32 5.31 -5.60 -57.73
N LEU A 33 5.15 -4.47 -57.02
CA LEU A 33 3.96 -3.63 -57.10
C LEU A 33 4.44 -2.18 -57.09
N GLY A 34 4.31 -1.49 -58.23
CA GLY A 34 5.00 -0.24 -58.57
C GLY A 34 5.20 0.76 -57.42
N GLU A 35 6.40 0.71 -56.83
CA GLU A 35 6.88 1.66 -55.82
C GLU A 35 7.43 2.94 -56.50
N PRO A 36 7.35 4.11 -55.85
CA PRO A 36 8.17 5.26 -56.22
C PRO A 36 9.67 4.94 -56.06
N ALA A 37 10.52 5.66 -56.79
CA ALA A 37 11.95 5.32 -56.86
C ALA A 37 12.66 5.38 -55.50
N PRO A 38 13.59 4.45 -55.16
CA PRO A 38 14.04 4.24 -53.77
C PRO A 38 14.93 5.32 -53.12
N ASP A 39 15.16 6.47 -53.76
CA ASP A 39 16.10 7.52 -53.31
C ASP A 39 15.42 8.84 -52.88
N ASP A 40 14.12 9.05 -53.13
CA ASP A 40 13.46 10.36 -52.98
C ASP A 40 13.14 10.75 -51.51
N TYR A 41 12.97 9.77 -50.62
CA TYR A 41 12.51 10.08 -49.25
C TYR A 41 13.56 10.75 -48.36
N ALA A 42 14.86 10.61 -48.66
CA ALA A 42 15.92 11.28 -47.91
C ALA A 42 15.80 12.82 -47.97
N ASP A 43 15.43 13.36 -49.13
CA ASP A 43 15.17 14.80 -49.32
C ASP A 43 13.80 15.23 -48.75
N GLN A 44 12.83 14.32 -48.70
CA GLN A 44 11.49 14.58 -48.15
C GLN A 44 11.44 14.54 -46.61
N ALA A 45 12.26 13.72 -45.94
CA ALA A 45 12.22 13.56 -44.48
C ALA A 45 12.40 14.90 -43.70
N PRO A 46 13.34 15.80 -44.06
CA PRO A 46 13.44 17.13 -43.44
C PRO A 46 12.19 18.00 -43.63
N LEU A 47 11.46 17.86 -44.75
CA LEU A 47 10.21 18.58 -45.03
C LEU A 47 9.05 18.03 -44.19
N ASP A 48 8.99 16.71 -44.00
CA ASP A 48 8.02 16.08 -43.11
C ASP A 48 8.29 16.45 -41.64
N VAL A 49 9.55 16.50 -41.22
CA VAL A 49 9.97 17.02 -39.89
C VAL A 49 9.61 18.50 -39.72
N HIS A 50 9.77 19.33 -40.76
CA HIS A 50 9.29 20.71 -40.73
C HIS A 50 7.76 20.81 -40.61
N THR A 51 7.03 19.88 -41.24
CA THR A 51 5.57 19.79 -41.18
C THR A 51 5.09 19.39 -39.78
N LEU A 52 5.74 18.43 -39.10
CA LEU A 52 5.44 18.04 -37.72
C LEU A 52 5.50 19.21 -36.72
N ILE A 53 6.41 20.16 -36.95
CA ILE A 53 6.62 21.34 -36.10
C ILE A 53 5.55 22.38 -36.37
N ASN A 54 5.36 22.76 -37.63
CA ASN A 54 4.60 23.95 -37.99
C ASN A 54 3.11 23.70 -38.26
N ASP A 55 2.71 22.46 -38.51
CA ASP A 55 1.32 22.10 -38.78
C ASP A 55 0.72 21.20 -37.67
N SER A 56 -0.60 21.23 -37.56
CA SER A 56 -1.44 20.35 -36.76
C SER A 56 -2.69 19.87 -37.53
N SER A 57 -2.67 19.99 -38.85
CA SER A 57 -3.75 19.61 -39.77
C SER A 57 -3.68 18.12 -40.16
N LYS A 58 -4.37 17.75 -41.25
CA LYS A 58 -4.23 16.41 -41.86
C LYS A 58 -2.78 16.15 -42.33
N GLU A 59 -2.06 17.17 -42.78
CA GLU A 59 -0.69 17.00 -43.29
C GLU A 59 0.30 16.59 -42.20
N TYR A 60 0.08 17.01 -40.94
CA TYR A 60 0.83 16.52 -39.78
C TYR A 60 0.74 14.99 -39.65
N LEU A 61 -0.46 14.41 -39.82
CA LEU A 61 -0.67 12.96 -39.71
C LEU A 61 -0.05 12.21 -40.90
N LEU A 62 -0.09 12.80 -42.10
CA LEU A 62 0.52 12.20 -43.30
C LEU A 62 2.05 12.26 -43.26
N ALA A 63 2.64 13.37 -42.82
CA ALA A 63 4.08 13.50 -42.59
C ALA A 63 4.55 12.52 -41.51
N ARG A 64 3.80 12.39 -40.41
CA ARG A 64 4.09 11.39 -39.37
C ARG A 64 4.08 9.96 -39.90
N ALA A 65 3.07 9.57 -40.68
CA ALA A 65 2.97 8.22 -41.24
C ALA A 65 4.17 7.89 -42.14
N ARG A 66 4.59 8.80 -43.02
CA ARG A 66 5.78 8.62 -43.87
C ARG A 66 7.08 8.49 -43.07
N LEU A 67 7.23 9.26 -41.99
CA LEU A 67 8.37 9.14 -41.09
C LEU A 67 8.40 7.79 -40.34
N GLU A 68 7.22 7.26 -39.98
CA GLU A 68 7.07 5.92 -39.38
C GLU A 68 7.34 4.80 -40.41
N GLU A 69 7.09 5.01 -41.71
CA GLU A 69 7.43 4.10 -42.81
C GLU A 69 8.95 4.04 -43.10
N HIS A 70 9.71 5.10 -42.79
CA HIS A 70 11.15 5.22 -43.07
C HIS A 70 11.98 5.53 -41.80
N PRO A 71 12.00 4.66 -40.78
CA PRO A 71 12.45 5.00 -39.43
C PRO A 71 13.92 5.43 -39.31
N VAL A 72 14.83 4.95 -40.16
CA VAL A 72 16.25 5.36 -40.12
C VAL A 72 16.43 6.80 -40.62
N LEU A 73 15.94 7.10 -41.84
CA LEU A 73 16.02 8.45 -42.42
C LEU A 73 15.20 9.47 -41.61
N ALA A 74 14.06 9.06 -41.07
CA ALA A 74 13.25 9.86 -40.17
C ALA A 74 14.00 10.20 -38.87
N ALA A 75 14.70 9.22 -38.27
CA ALA A 75 15.50 9.45 -37.08
C ALA A 75 16.62 10.45 -37.34
N GLU A 76 17.39 10.28 -38.42
CA GLU A 76 18.46 11.21 -38.83
C GLU A 76 17.91 12.64 -39.00
N ALA A 77 16.84 12.82 -39.79
CA ALA A 77 16.24 14.13 -40.03
C ALA A 77 15.70 14.80 -38.74
N ILE A 78 15.14 14.02 -37.81
CA ILE A 78 14.68 14.54 -36.51
C ILE A 78 15.86 14.92 -35.60
N LEU A 79 16.90 14.08 -35.53
CA LEU A 79 18.10 14.35 -34.73
C LEU A 79 18.84 15.60 -35.23
N ASP A 80 18.98 15.75 -36.55
CA ASP A 80 19.50 16.96 -37.18
C ASP A 80 18.68 18.17 -36.76
N ARG A 81 17.34 18.13 -36.91
CA ARG A 81 16.47 19.25 -36.49
C ARG A 81 16.56 19.55 -34.99
N LEU A 82 16.72 18.54 -34.12
CA LEU A 82 16.95 18.73 -32.69
C LEU A 82 18.29 19.42 -32.38
N SER A 83 19.28 19.30 -33.26
CA SER A 83 20.60 19.92 -33.12
C SER A 83 20.72 21.34 -33.71
N THR A 84 19.87 21.69 -34.69
CA THR A 84 19.90 23.00 -35.37
C THR A 84 19.73 24.20 -34.42
N VAL A 85 20.33 25.33 -34.81
CA VAL A 85 20.24 26.62 -34.10
C VAL A 85 19.39 27.60 -34.93
N PRO A 86 18.35 28.26 -34.39
CA PRO A 86 17.90 28.18 -33.00
C PRO A 86 17.25 26.82 -32.65
N PRO A 87 17.44 26.34 -31.41
CA PRO A 87 16.87 25.07 -30.98
C PRO A 87 15.34 25.09 -31.07
N PRO A 88 14.69 23.94 -31.36
CA PRO A 88 13.23 23.84 -31.33
C PRO A 88 12.65 24.27 -29.97
N THR A 89 11.42 24.80 -29.96
CA THR A 89 10.75 25.16 -28.70
C THR A 89 10.49 23.91 -27.86
N SER A 90 10.15 24.06 -26.57
CA SER A 90 9.82 22.91 -25.72
C SER A 90 8.69 22.04 -26.27
N THR A 91 7.72 22.66 -26.95
CA THR A 91 6.59 21.97 -27.58
C THR A 91 7.03 21.20 -28.82
N ASP A 92 7.82 21.85 -29.70
CA ASP A 92 8.33 21.21 -30.92
C ASP A 92 9.27 20.05 -30.56
N ARG A 93 10.17 20.29 -29.60
CA ARG A 93 11.09 19.28 -29.07
C ARG A 93 10.33 18.06 -28.56
N LYS A 94 9.24 18.27 -27.80
CA LYS A 94 8.39 17.16 -27.36
C LYS A 94 7.82 16.39 -28.56
N ARG A 95 7.19 17.05 -29.54
CA ARG A 95 6.62 16.37 -30.73
C ARG A 95 7.66 15.51 -31.47
N LEU A 96 8.87 16.06 -31.65
CA LEU A 96 9.97 15.36 -32.31
C LEU A 96 10.42 14.11 -31.53
N LEU A 97 10.51 14.21 -30.20
CA LEU A 97 10.88 13.09 -29.33
C LEU A 97 9.78 12.03 -29.23
N ASP A 98 8.51 12.44 -29.19
CA ASP A 98 7.34 11.56 -29.23
C ASP A 98 7.33 10.73 -30.53
N VAL A 99 7.80 11.29 -31.66
CA VAL A 99 7.98 10.53 -32.92
C VAL A 99 9.22 9.63 -32.85
N LEU A 100 10.39 10.12 -32.43
CA LEU A 100 11.61 9.30 -32.28
C LEU A 100 11.42 8.05 -31.41
N ALA A 101 10.57 8.12 -30.37
CA ALA A 101 10.26 6.99 -29.51
C ALA A 101 9.47 5.91 -30.26
N VAL A 102 8.50 6.30 -31.09
CA VAL A 102 7.70 5.39 -31.91
C VAL A 102 8.53 4.71 -33.01
N LEU A 103 9.60 5.35 -33.49
CA LEU A 103 10.54 4.72 -34.44
C LEU A 103 11.35 3.56 -33.81
N GLY A 104 11.41 3.46 -32.47
CA GLY A 104 11.91 2.28 -31.76
C GLY A 104 13.40 1.93 -31.92
N LEU A 105 14.23 2.80 -32.53
CA LEU A 105 15.64 2.50 -32.79
C LEU A 105 16.45 2.37 -31.49
N PRO A 106 17.42 1.42 -31.39
CA PRO A 106 18.17 1.17 -30.16
C PRO A 106 18.88 2.42 -29.60
N ASP A 107 19.50 3.21 -30.46
CA ASP A 107 20.32 4.37 -30.08
C ASP A 107 19.49 5.50 -29.43
N HIS A 108 18.18 5.54 -29.70
CA HIS A 108 17.28 6.52 -29.11
C HIS A 108 17.09 6.31 -27.60
N ALA A 109 17.15 5.05 -27.13
CA ALA A 109 17.03 4.75 -25.71
C ALA A 109 18.17 5.38 -24.89
N GLU A 110 19.40 5.42 -25.42
CA GLU A 110 20.50 6.13 -24.77
C GLU A 110 20.25 7.64 -24.72
N LEU A 111 19.72 8.23 -25.79
CA LEU A 111 19.39 9.66 -25.86
C LEU A 111 18.33 10.02 -24.82
N PHE A 112 17.23 9.26 -24.74
CA PHE A 112 16.18 9.50 -23.76
C PHE A 112 16.67 9.34 -22.32
N ALA A 113 17.59 8.40 -22.05
CA ALA A 113 18.19 8.25 -20.73
C ALA A 113 19.14 9.39 -20.36
N LYS A 114 19.94 9.87 -21.32
CA LYS A 114 20.79 11.06 -21.13
C LYS A 114 19.95 12.30 -20.83
N GLU A 115 18.81 12.48 -21.50
CA GLU A 115 17.88 13.58 -21.23
C GLU A 115 17.06 13.41 -19.94
N LEU A 116 16.66 12.19 -19.56
CA LEU A 116 16.05 11.89 -18.27
C LEU A 116 17.02 12.23 -17.14
N ARG A 117 18.27 11.73 -17.19
CA ARG A 117 19.32 12.01 -16.18
C ARG A 117 19.57 13.51 -16.06
N ARG A 118 19.77 14.22 -17.19
CA ARG A 118 19.88 15.69 -17.25
C ARG A 118 18.67 16.44 -16.69
N SER A 119 17.46 15.89 -16.82
CA SER A 119 16.23 16.49 -16.28
C SER A 119 16.12 16.27 -14.77
N LEU A 120 16.56 15.11 -14.27
CA LEU A 120 16.64 14.78 -12.85
C LEU A 120 17.72 15.60 -12.14
N GLU A 121 18.90 15.78 -12.74
CA GLU A 121 19.98 16.67 -12.24
C GLU A 121 19.52 18.13 -12.05
N ARG A 122 18.53 18.57 -12.86
CA ARG A 122 17.95 19.92 -12.80
C ARG A 122 16.73 20.01 -11.86
N ALA A 123 16.20 18.88 -11.41
CA ALA A 123 15.03 18.85 -10.53
C ALA A 123 15.41 19.37 -9.13
N GLN A 124 14.68 20.37 -8.65
CA GLN A 124 14.91 20.95 -7.31
C GLN A 124 13.93 20.42 -6.26
N THR A 125 12.86 19.75 -6.71
CA THR A 125 11.80 19.22 -5.85
C THR A 125 11.38 17.81 -6.30
N PRO A 126 10.80 16.99 -5.40
CA PRO A 126 10.22 15.70 -5.77
C PRO A 126 9.12 15.79 -6.83
N THR A 127 8.47 16.96 -6.97
CA THR A 127 7.47 17.22 -8.02
C THR A 127 8.13 17.41 -9.39
N ASP A 128 9.33 17.98 -9.43
CA ASP A 128 10.08 18.14 -10.69
C ASP A 128 10.74 16.83 -11.11
N GLU A 129 11.21 16.00 -10.15
CA GLU A 129 11.61 14.61 -10.41
C GLU A 129 10.45 13.81 -11.02
N ALA A 130 9.25 13.92 -10.44
CA ALA A 130 8.06 13.23 -10.93
C ALA A 130 7.71 13.63 -12.37
N LYS A 131 7.75 14.93 -12.71
CA LYS A 131 7.54 15.42 -14.08
C LYS A 131 8.62 14.93 -15.05
N ALA A 132 9.88 14.88 -14.62
CA ALA A 132 10.98 14.36 -15.46
C ALA A 132 10.76 12.88 -15.78
N VAL A 133 10.39 12.06 -14.78
CA VAL A 133 10.03 10.65 -14.98
C VAL A 133 8.78 10.50 -15.86
N GLU A 134 7.71 11.25 -15.58
CA GLU A 134 6.46 11.24 -16.36
C GLU A 134 6.69 11.58 -17.84
N HIS A 135 7.60 12.52 -18.14
CA HIS A 135 7.88 12.92 -19.51
C HIS A 135 8.77 11.92 -20.26
N TRP A 136 9.86 11.45 -19.66
CA TRP A 136 10.90 10.69 -20.38
C TRP A 136 10.81 9.17 -20.22
N LEU A 137 10.25 8.66 -19.13
CA LEU A 137 10.17 7.22 -18.91
C LEU A 137 9.26 6.49 -19.92
N PRO A 138 8.13 7.04 -20.39
CA PRO A 138 7.36 6.42 -21.46
C PRO A 138 8.18 6.24 -22.74
N LEU A 139 8.93 7.25 -23.17
CA LEU A 139 9.79 7.19 -24.36
C LEU A 139 10.89 6.13 -24.24
N LEU A 140 11.41 5.90 -23.02
CA LEU A 140 12.31 4.78 -22.73
C LEU A 140 11.59 3.42 -22.77
N VAL A 141 10.36 3.34 -22.27
CA VAL A 141 9.55 2.11 -22.26
C VAL A 141 9.15 1.69 -23.68
N ASP A 142 8.85 2.64 -24.56
CA ASP A 142 8.51 2.42 -25.97
C ASP A 142 9.70 1.81 -26.76
N GLY A 143 10.94 2.06 -26.33
CA GLY A 143 12.15 1.38 -26.83
C GLY A 143 12.25 -0.11 -26.45
N GLY A 144 11.32 -0.63 -25.65
CA GLY A 144 11.15 -2.06 -25.39
C GLY A 144 12.41 -2.76 -24.84
N PRO A 145 12.78 -3.95 -25.34
CA PRO A 145 13.91 -4.72 -24.81
C PRO A 145 15.26 -3.98 -24.88
N ASN A 146 15.42 -3.01 -25.78
CA ASN A 146 16.64 -2.21 -25.91
C ASN A 146 16.86 -1.30 -24.69
N ALA A 147 15.80 -0.92 -23.98
CA ALA A 147 15.88 -0.11 -22.78
C ALA A 147 16.36 -0.88 -21.52
N ILE A 148 16.37 -2.22 -21.53
CA ILE A 148 16.75 -3.06 -20.37
C ILE A 148 18.14 -2.72 -19.78
N PRO A 149 19.25 -2.68 -20.56
CA PRO A 149 20.57 -2.34 -20.01
C PRO A 149 20.59 -0.92 -19.40
N ILE A 150 19.94 0.02 -20.07
CA ILE A 150 19.88 1.44 -19.70
C ILE A 150 19.07 1.64 -18.41
N LEU A 151 17.88 1.03 -18.31
CA LEU A 151 17.08 1.03 -17.09
C LEU A 151 17.82 0.34 -15.94
N THR A 152 18.58 -0.73 -16.22
CA THR A 152 19.41 -1.41 -15.20
C THR A 152 20.51 -0.49 -14.67
N GLU A 153 21.18 0.28 -15.53
CA GLU A 153 22.17 1.29 -15.13
C GLU A 153 21.52 2.39 -14.27
N LEU A 154 20.41 2.99 -14.72
CA LEU A 154 19.70 4.03 -14.00
C LEU A 154 19.15 3.54 -12.64
N ILE A 155 18.75 2.27 -12.52
CA ILE A 155 18.34 1.68 -11.24
C ILE A 155 19.54 1.43 -10.32
N ALA A 156 20.73 1.15 -10.86
CA ALA A 156 21.97 0.98 -10.09
C ALA A 156 22.52 2.31 -9.56
N ASP A 157 22.29 3.40 -10.30
CA ASP A 157 22.64 4.78 -9.96
C ASP A 157 22.19 5.12 -8.52
N GLN A 158 23.13 5.58 -7.69
CA GLN A 158 22.88 5.88 -6.27
C GLN A 158 22.59 7.36 -6.03
N GLU A 159 22.82 8.22 -7.02
CA GLU A 159 22.50 9.65 -6.95
C GLU A 159 21.00 9.88 -7.15
N LEU A 160 20.33 8.97 -7.87
CA LEU A 160 18.88 8.99 -8.05
C LEU A 160 18.11 8.61 -6.77
N THR A 161 17.02 9.32 -6.51
CA THR A 161 16.15 9.08 -5.35
C THR A 161 15.50 7.70 -5.41
N LEU A 162 15.17 7.14 -4.23
CA LEU A 162 14.48 5.84 -4.14
C LEU A 162 13.11 5.83 -4.83
N THR A 163 12.48 7.01 -4.98
CA THR A 163 11.20 7.17 -5.70
C THR A 163 11.41 7.03 -7.20
N VAL A 164 12.36 7.76 -7.79
CA VAL A 164 12.70 7.67 -9.22
C VAL A 164 13.13 6.25 -9.57
N ARG A 165 14.00 5.64 -8.76
CA ARG A 165 14.48 4.25 -8.94
C ARG A 165 13.36 3.22 -8.80
N ALA A 166 12.29 3.50 -8.06
CA ALA A 166 11.12 2.64 -8.00
C ALA A 166 10.29 2.71 -9.30
N SER A 167 10.12 3.89 -9.89
CA SER A 167 9.45 4.04 -11.20
C SER A 167 10.25 3.40 -12.33
N LEU A 168 11.58 3.57 -12.34
CA LEU A 168 12.47 2.89 -13.30
C LEU A 168 12.38 1.35 -13.19
N LEU A 169 12.22 0.83 -11.97
CA LEU A 169 12.08 -0.61 -11.71
C LEU A 169 10.72 -1.17 -12.15
N ASP A 170 9.67 -0.35 -12.17
CA ASP A 170 8.41 -0.72 -12.83
C ASP A 170 8.59 -0.82 -14.35
N ALA A 171 9.19 0.20 -14.97
CA ALA A 171 9.49 0.20 -16.41
C ALA A 171 10.36 -1.01 -16.81
N LEU A 172 11.42 -1.32 -16.05
CA LEU A 172 12.28 -2.48 -16.30
C LEU A 172 11.48 -3.78 -16.34
N VAL A 173 10.56 -3.98 -15.39
CA VAL A 173 9.71 -5.18 -15.33
C VAL A 173 8.69 -5.22 -16.47
N ASP A 174 8.19 -4.07 -16.91
CA ASP A 174 7.23 -3.98 -18.01
C ASP A 174 7.88 -4.20 -19.39
N VAL A 175 9.12 -3.74 -19.63
CA VAL A 175 9.84 -3.98 -20.91
C VAL A 175 10.59 -5.31 -20.99
N THR A 176 10.77 -6.03 -19.88
CA THR A 176 11.52 -7.29 -19.88
C THR A 176 10.71 -8.40 -20.58
N PRO A 177 11.26 -9.05 -21.64
CA PRO A 177 10.63 -10.19 -22.30
C PRO A 177 10.35 -11.36 -21.35
N VAL A 178 9.34 -12.18 -21.69
CA VAL A 178 8.92 -13.35 -20.90
C VAL A 178 10.08 -14.31 -20.63
N GLU A 179 10.94 -14.51 -21.63
CA GLU A 179 12.11 -15.39 -21.58
C GLU A 179 13.17 -14.91 -20.58
N ARG A 180 13.16 -13.60 -20.25
CA ARG A 180 14.13 -12.93 -19.38
C ARG A 180 13.54 -12.47 -18.04
N VAL A 181 12.22 -12.55 -17.84
CA VAL A 181 11.56 -12.13 -16.59
C VAL A 181 12.06 -12.94 -15.38
N THR A 182 12.54 -14.16 -15.63
CA THR A 182 13.17 -15.06 -14.66
C THR A 182 14.47 -14.47 -14.08
N GLU A 183 15.23 -13.68 -14.84
CA GLU A 183 16.44 -13.00 -14.37
C GLU A 183 16.13 -12.04 -13.21
N LEU A 184 14.95 -11.41 -13.22
CA LEU A 184 14.50 -10.45 -12.20
C LEU A 184 14.19 -11.13 -10.85
N VAL A 185 13.84 -12.42 -10.85
CA VAL A 185 13.68 -13.21 -9.61
C VAL A 185 15.01 -13.26 -8.84
N GLY A 186 16.14 -13.20 -9.54
CA GLY A 186 17.49 -13.07 -8.97
C GLY A 186 17.66 -11.86 -8.04
N LEU A 187 16.85 -10.82 -8.20
CA LEU A 187 16.89 -9.57 -7.44
C LEU A 187 15.95 -9.58 -6.21
N VAL A 188 14.97 -10.48 -6.20
CA VAL A 188 13.99 -10.60 -5.11
C VAL A 188 14.70 -10.88 -3.79
N GLY A 189 14.42 -10.03 -2.79
CA GLY A 189 15.04 -10.06 -1.46
C GLY A 189 16.30 -9.21 -1.30
N ARG A 190 16.91 -8.70 -2.38
CA ARG A 190 18.17 -7.91 -2.37
C ARG A 190 17.93 -6.40 -2.46
N GLY A 191 18.85 -5.61 -1.90
CA GLY A 191 18.80 -4.14 -1.96
C GLY A 191 17.84 -3.47 -0.96
N ALA A 192 17.61 -2.16 -1.16
CA ALA A 192 16.83 -1.32 -0.25
C ALA A 192 15.37 -1.80 -0.09
N ARG A 193 14.80 -1.66 1.12
CA ARG A 193 13.43 -2.13 1.43
C ARG A 193 12.36 -1.57 0.46
N PRO A 194 12.34 -0.27 0.08
CA PRO A 194 11.34 0.24 -0.86
C PRO A 194 11.45 -0.40 -2.25
N LEU A 195 12.66 -0.55 -2.79
CA LEU A 195 12.89 -1.17 -4.11
C LEU A 195 12.52 -2.66 -4.11
N ARG A 196 12.78 -3.39 -3.03
CA ARG A 196 12.31 -4.79 -2.87
C ARG A 196 10.79 -4.90 -2.90
N GLN A 197 10.11 -4.00 -2.21
CA GLN A 197 8.65 -3.93 -2.20
C GLN A 197 8.10 -3.47 -3.56
N GLN A 198 8.82 -2.61 -4.28
CA GLN A 198 8.46 -2.23 -5.64
C GLN A 198 8.53 -3.43 -6.57
N LEU A 199 9.70 -4.08 -6.70
CA LEU A 199 9.90 -5.25 -7.58
C LEU A 199 8.81 -6.32 -7.37
N GLN A 200 8.49 -6.66 -6.12
CA GLN A 200 7.42 -7.63 -5.83
C GLN A 200 6.04 -7.18 -6.33
N ARG A 201 5.72 -5.87 -6.25
CA ARG A 201 4.49 -5.30 -6.83
C ARG A 201 4.52 -5.29 -8.36
N SER A 202 5.65 -4.93 -8.97
CA SER A 202 5.82 -4.90 -10.42
C SER A 202 5.67 -6.30 -11.02
N LEU A 203 6.37 -7.29 -10.46
CA LEU A 203 6.27 -8.70 -10.89
C LEU A 203 4.85 -9.24 -10.72
N LYS A 204 4.16 -8.91 -9.60
CA LYS A 204 2.73 -9.23 -9.43
C LYS A 204 1.87 -8.65 -10.56
N ARG A 205 2.04 -7.36 -10.88
CA ARG A 205 1.26 -6.67 -11.94
C ARG A 205 1.60 -7.20 -13.35
N ARG A 206 2.80 -7.72 -13.58
CA ARG A 206 3.13 -8.43 -14.83
C ARG A 206 2.41 -9.77 -14.88
N ALA A 207 2.59 -10.61 -13.87
CA ALA A 207 1.97 -11.93 -13.77
C ALA A 207 0.42 -11.93 -13.80
N SER A 208 -0.23 -10.83 -13.38
CA SER A 208 -1.69 -10.70 -13.48
C SER A 208 -2.19 -10.30 -14.88
N ARG A 209 -1.31 -9.78 -15.76
CA ARG A 209 -1.63 -9.38 -17.14
C ARG A 209 -1.14 -10.38 -18.19
N ASP A 210 -0.10 -11.15 -17.85
CA ASP A 210 0.66 -12.00 -18.76
C ASP A 210 0.83 -13.39 -18.13
N VAL A 211 0.09 -14.37 -18.68
CA VAL A 211 0.04 -15.75 -18.19
C VAL A 211 1.37 -16.48 -18.42
N PRO A 212 2.00 -16.44 -19.62
CA PRO A 212 3.36 -16.93 -19.82
C PRO A 212 4.39 -16.34 -18.84
N ALA A 213 4.36 -15.03 -18.57
CA ALA A 213 5.26 -14.44 -17.56
C ALA A 213 4.97 -14.96 -16.15
N ARG A 214 3.71 -15.19 -15.78
CA ARG A 214 3.36 -15.80 -14.48
C ARG A 214 3.95 -17.20 -14.34
N GLU A 215 3.82 -18.04 -15.37
CA GLU A 215 4.34 -19.41 -15.36
C GLU A 215 5.87 -19.44 -15.27
N ALA A 216 6.55 -18.60 -16.07
CA ALA A 216 8.00 -18.43 -15.99
C ALA A 216 8.46 -17.94 -14.59
N LEU A 217 7.73 -16.99 -13.99
CA LEU A 217 8.02 -16.48 -12.65
C LEU A 217 7.78 -17.53 -11.55
N ILE A 218 6.80 -18.41 -11.69
CA ILE A 218 6.56 -19.52 -10.75
C ILE A 218 7.78 -20.45 -10.73
N VAL A 219 8.16 -20.99 -11.89
CA VAL A 219 9.30 -21.91 -12.03
C VAL A 219 10.59 -21.28 -11.49
N ALA A 220 10.92 -20.07 -11.94
CA ALA A 220 12.12 -19.38 -11.48
C ALA A 220 12.10 -19.03 -9.98
N THR A 221 10.93 -18.86 -9.36
CA THR A 221 10.81 -18.64 -7.92
C THR A 221 10.98 -19.94 -7.14
N ASP A 222 10.48 -21.07 -7.62
CA ASP A 222 10.68 -22.38 -6.99
C ASP A 222 12.14 -22.86 -7.09
N ASP A 223 12.80 -22.67 -8.23
CA ASP A 223 14.24 -22.89 -8.39
C ASP A 223 15.05 -22.00 -7.44
N ALA A 224 14.69 -20.71 -7.37
CA ALA A 224 15.34 -19.78 -6.46
C ALA A 224 15.11 -20.12 -4.98
N LEU A 225 13.93 -20.66 -4.62
CA LEU A 225 13.62 -21.13 -3.26
C LEU A 225 14.46 -22.35 -2.86
N ALA A 226 14.67 -23.29 -3.78
CA ALA A 226 15.50 -24.48 -3.54
C ALA A 226 16.98 -24.15 -3.27
N GLN A 227 17.45 -22.98 -3.73
CA GLN A 227 18.85 -22.52 -3.64
C GLN A 227 19.05 -21.31 -2.71
N ALA A 228 17.98 -20.81 -2.06
CA ALA A 228 18.05 -19.55 -1.32
C ALA A 228 18.58 -19.70 0.10
N GLU A 229 19.53 -18.83 0.45
CA GLU A 229 19.87 -18.53 1.84
C GLU A 229 18.65 -17.95 2.60
N ALA A 230 18.54 -18.28 3.89
CA ALA A 230 17.46 -17.89 4.79
C ALA A 230 16.91 -16.43 4.65
N PRO A 231 17.73 -15.37 4.60
CA PRO A 231 17.21 -13.99 4.48
C PRO A 231 16.46 -13.73 3.16
N ARG A 232 16.70 -14.53 2.12
CA ARG A 232 16.04 -14.43 0.81
C ARG A 232 14.78 -15.31 0.71
N VAL A 233 14.75 -16.47 1.38
CA VAL A 233 13.59 -17.39 1.40
C VAL A 233 12.30 -16.64 1.76
N ALA A 234 12.32 -15.82 2.82
CA ALA A 234 11.18 -15.02 3.26
C ALA A 234 10.65 -13.99 2.23
N ALA A 235 11.47 -13.56 1.27
CA ALA A 235 11.07 -12.68 0.18
C ALA A 235 10.55 -13.45 -1.03
N LEU A 236 11.14 -14.61 -1.33
CA LEU A 236 10.72 -15.49 -2.42
C LEU A 236 9.38 -16.17 -2.11
N LEU A 237 9.15 -16.65 -0.88
CA LEU A 237 7.85 -17.23 -0.47
C LEU A 237 6.69 -16.23 -0.65
N LYS A 238 6.92 -14.95 -0.34
CA LYS A 238 5.93 -13.89 -0.54
C LYS A 238 5.63 -13.62 -2.01
N LEU A 239 6.64 -13.72 -2.88
CA LEU A 239 6.41 -13.64 -4.32
C LEU A 239 5.66 -14.88 -4.81
N ARG A 240 6.11 -16.08 -4.43
CA ARG A 240 5.50 -17.35 -4.85
C ARG A 240 4.03 -17.45 -4.49
N GLY A 241 3.65 -17.15 -3.24
CA GLY A 241 2.26 -17.16 -2.81
C GLY A 241 1.38 -16.07 -3.42
N VAL A 242 1.98 -15.03 -4.01
CA VAL A 242 1.27 -14.02 -4.82
C VAL A 242 1.10 -14.46 -6.28
N LEU A 243 1.91 -15.40 -6.76
CA LEU A 243 1.83 -16.01 -8.09
C LEU A 243 0.94 -17.26 -8.10
N SER A 244 0.86 -17.98 -6.98
CA SER A 244 0.00 -19.16 -6.77
C SER A 244 -1.49 -18.85 -6.90
N GLY A 245 -2.24 -19.84 -7.40
CA GLY A 245 -3.67 -19.95 -7.15
C GLY A 245 -3.97 -20.58 -5.79
N GLN A 246 -5.25 -20.59 -5.41
CA GLN A 246 -5.71 -21.23 -4.16
C GLN A 246 -5.49 -22.75 -4.15
N ASP A 247 -5.46 -23.39 -5.33
CA ASP A 247 -5.35 -24.84 -5.52
C ASP A 247 -3.92 -25.32 -5.85
N ASP A 248 -2.90 -24.50 -5.58
CA ASP A 248 -1.49 -24.81 -5.87
C ASP A 248 -0.91 -25.82 -4.85
N VAL A 249 -1.21 -27.11 -5.07
CA VAL A 249 -0.89 -28.21 -4.15
C VAL A 249 0.60 -28.27 -3.79
N ASP A 250 1.49 -28.08 -4.76
CA ASP A 250 2.94 -28.13 -4.55
C ASP A 250 3.45 -26.95 -3.71
N PHE A 251 2.92 -25.74 -3.95
CA PHE A 251 3.22 -24.60 -3.09
C PHE A 251 2.66 -24.81 -1.67
N ILE A 252 1.41 -25.26 -1.54
CA ILE A 252 0.80 -25.56 -0.23
C ILE A 252 1.67 -26.56 0.54
N ALA A 253 2.03 -27.69 -0.06
CA ALA A 253 2.87 -28.71 0.56
C ALA A 253 4.24 -28.17 1.01
N ARG A 254 4.89 -27.35 0.18
CA ARG A 254 6.16 -26.67 0.52
C ARG A 254 6.00 -25.72 1.70
N VAL A 255 4.94 -24.92 1.74
CA VAL A 255 4.70 -23.96 2.82
C VAL A 255 4.34 -24.67 4.12
N VAL A 256 3.54 -25.74 4.07
CA VAL A 256 3.24 -26.60 5.22
C VAL A 256 4.52 -27.17 5.84
N ALA A 257 5.42 -27.75 5.03
CA ALA A 257 6.69 -28.28 5.50
C ALA A 257 7.55 -27.19 6.19
N LEU A 258 7.61 -25.99 5.62
CA LEU A 258 8.36 -24.86 6.19
C LEU A 258 7.71 -24.25 7.43
N ALA A 259 6.40 -24.39 7.63
CA ALA A 259 5.70 -23.90 8.82
C ALA A 259 5.87 -24.87 10.00
N GLU A 260 5.78 -26.18 9.75
CA GLU A 260 5.80 -27.23 10.75
C GLU A 260 7.21 -27.61 11.24
N ASP A 261 8.23 -27.54 10.37
CA ASP A 261 9.61 -27.87 10.77
C ASP A 261 10.16 -26.86 11.80
N ALA A 262 10.50 -27.36 12.98
CA ALA A 262 11.07 -26.57 14.07
C ALA A 262 12.49 -26.07 13.78
N ALA A 263 13.26 -26.76 12.94
CA ALA A 263 14.62 -26.39 12.55
C ALA A 263 14.66 -25.21 11.56
N VAL A 264 13.55 -24.92 10.88
CA VAL A 264 13.45 -23.77 9.96
C VAL A 264 13.56 -22.45 10.71
N ASP A 265 14.31 -21.52 10.13
CA ASP A 265 14.53 -20.19 10.67
C ASP A 265 13.21 -19.45 10.96
N PHE A 266 13.14 -18.85 12.15
CA PHE A 266 11.91 -18.24 12.67
C PHE A 266 11.25 -17.23 11.71
N PRO A 267 11.98 -16.31 11.03
CA PRO A 267 11.36 -15.41 10.04
C PRO A 267 10.75 -16.13 8.84
N VAL A 268 11.29 -17.29 8.45
CA VAL A 268 10.75 -18.13 7.37
C VAL A 268 9.46 -18.80 7.83
N ARG A 269 9.45 -19.40 9.03
CA ARG A 269 8.22 -19.99 9.63
C ARG A 269 7.08 -18.98 9.74
N VAL A 270 7.36 -17.76 10.19
CA VAL A 270 6.36 -16.67 10.29
C VAL A 270 5.82 -16.25 8.91
N VAL A 271 6.65 -16.28 7.85
CA VAL A 271 6.17 -16.02 6.48
C VAL A 271 5.37 -17.19 5.93
N ALA A 272 5.77 -18.43 6.22
CA ALA A 272 5.04 -19.62 5.81
C ALA A 272 3.63 -19.66 6.43
N LEU A 273 3.50 -19.47 7.75
CA LEU A 273 2.20 -19.39 8.42
C LEU A 273 1.29 -18.29 7.85
N ARG A 274 1.85 -17.12 7.49
CA ARG A 274 1.09 -16.05 6.83
C ARG A 274 0.65 -16.38 5.40
N ALA A 275 1.42 -17.20 4.68
CA ALA A 275 1.01 -17.69 3.37
C ALA A 275 -0.12 -18.73 3.50
N LEU A 276 -0.03 -19.65 4.48
CA LEU A 276 -1.12 -20.59 4.80
C LEU A 276 -2.42 -19.86 5.18
N GLY A 277 -2.33 -18.80 6.00
CA GLY A 277 -3.50 -17.98 6.37
C GLY A 277 -4.10 -17.12 5.25
N GLN A 278 -3.55 -17.19 4.03
CA GLN A 278 -4.11 -16.57 2.81
C GLN A 278 -4.67 -17.62 1.84
N LEU A 279 -4.56 -18.91 2.19
CA LEU A 279 -4.98 -20.04 1.39
C LEU A 279 -6.26 -20.65 2.00
N GLU A 280 -7.34 -20.74 1.23
CA GLU A 280 -8.63 -21.28 1.67
C GLU A 280 -8.63 -22.83 1.75
N ALA A 281 -7.51 -23.46 1.39
CA ALA A 281 -7.33 -24.90 1.38
C ALA A 281 -7.46 -25.55 2.78
N GLY A 282 -8.21 -26.64 2.88
CA GLY A 282 -8.37 -27.41 4.13
C GLY A 282 -7.03 -27.85 4.73
N THR A 283 -6.09 -28.29 3.90
CA THR A 283 -4.74 -28.71 4.30
C THR A 283 -3.89 -27.58 4.89
N ALA A 284 -4.10 -26.33 4.43
CA ALA A 284 -3.45 -25.16 5.00
C ALA A 284 -3.98 -24.88 6.41
N HIS A 285 -5.31 -24.89 6.58
CA HIS A 285 -5.94 -24.76 7.90
C HIS A 285 -5.53 -25.91 8.87
N ASP A 286 -5.46 -27.16 8.39
CA ASP A 286 -5.01 -28.29 9.22
C ASP A 286 -3.56 -28.11 9.71
N SER A 287 -2.69 -27.51 8.89
CA SER A 287 -1.31 -27.19 9.26
C SER A 287 -1.22 -26.05 10.27
N LEU A 288 -1.99 -24.96 10.06
CA LEU A 288 -2.11 -23.87 11.01
C LEU A 288 -2.60 -24.36 12.38
N GLU A 289 -3.58 -25.25 12.40
CA GLU A 289 -4.10 -25.88 13.62
C GLU A 289 -3.04 -26.76 14.31
N ARG A 290 -2.29 -27.58 13.56
CA ARG A 290 -1.15 -28.35 14.11
C ARG A 290 -0.08 -27.46 14.72
N VAL A 291 0.33 -26.38 14.04
CA VAL A 291 1.35 -25.46 14.57
C VAL A 291 0.83 -24.70 15.79
N ALA A 292 -0.42 -24.24 15.78
CA ALA A 292 -1.02 -23.58 16.95
C ALA A 292 -1.06 -24.53 18.16
N GLU A 293 -1.57 -25.75 18.00
CA GLU A 293 -1.64 -26.75 19.07
C GLU A 293 -0.25 -27.12 19.61
N ALA A 294 0.74 -27.30 18.73
CA ALA A 294 2.13 -27.60 19.13
C ALA A 294 2.77 -26.45 19.92
N MET A 295 2.46 -25.19 19.60
CA MET A 295 2.98 -24.01 20.30
C MET A 295 2.22 -23.71 21.61
N LEU A 296 0.95 -24.08 21.73
CA LEU A 296 0.14 -23.86 22.94
C LEU A 296 0.28 -24.98 23.99
N SER A 297 0.57 -26.21 23.55
CA SER A 297 0.77 -27.39 24.40
C SER A 297 2.23 -27.79 24.61
N GLY A 298 3.15 -27.29 23.78
CA GLY A 298 4.55 -27.72 23.74
C GLY A 298 5.53 -26.92 24.61
N PRO A 299 6.83 -27.23 24.54
CA PRO A 299 7.87 -26.60 25.37
C PRO A 299 8.12 -25.11 25.05
N GLU A 300 7.69 -24.62 23.88
CA GLU A 300 7.80 -23.21 23.51
C GLU A 300 6.63 -22.33 24.03
N ARG A 301 5.64 -22.92 24.72
CA ARG A 301 4.40 -22.23 25.19
C ARG A 301 4.65 -20.89 25.87
N ASP A 302 5.56 -20.87 26.83
CA ASP A 302 5.85 -19.69 27.65
C ASP A 302 6.97 -18.80 27.05
N SER A 303 7.36 -19.07 25.80
CA SER A 303 8.36 -18.30 25.06
C SER A 303 7.71 -17.30 24.10
N GLN A 304 8.37 -16.16 23.89
CA GLN A 304 7.95 -15.17 22.87
C GLN A 304 7.93 -15.76 21.44
N ARG A 305 8.74 -16.80 21.18
CA ARG A 305 8.77 -17.51 19.89
C ARG A 305 7.48 -18.30 19.68
N GLY A 306 7.11 -19.11 20.67
CA GLY A 306 5.87 -19.88 20.68
C GLY A 306 4.63 -18.99 20.67
N GLU A 307 4.60 -17.93 21.48
CA GLU A 307 3.53 -16.91 21.45
C GLU A 307 3.31 -16.37 20.02
N LEU A 308 4.39 -15.95 19.34
CA LEU A 308 4.24 -15.33 18.03
C LEU A 308 3.85 -16.34 16.94
N LEU A 309 4.36 -17.57 16.98
CA LEU A 309 3.96 -18.62 16.03
C LEU A 309 2.50 -19.05 16.25
N ALA A 310 2.09 -19.30 17.50
CA ALA A 310 0.70 -19.60 17.84
C ALA A 310 -0.24 -18.47 17.40
N TRP A 311 0.10 -17.20 17.71
CA TRP A 311 -0.71 -16.04 17.33
C TRP A 311 -0.86 -15.89 15.81
N VAL A 312 0.24 -15.99 15.04
CA VAL A 312 0.15 -15.93 13.57
C VAL A 312 -0.67 -17.10 13.02
N ALA A 313 -0.52 -18.30 13.58
CA ALA A 313 -1.25 -19.48 13.13
C ALA A 313 -2.76 -19.35 13.38
N LEU A 314 -3.16 -18.96 14.60
CA LEU A 314 -4.55 -18.73 14.98
C LEU A 314 -5.21 -17.60 14.15
N GLN A 315 -4.46 -16.56 13.76
CA GLN A 315 -4.97 -15.49 12.89
C GLN A 315 -5.28 -15.94 11.46
N GLY A 316 -4.66 -17.03 10.98
CA GLY A 316 -4.94 -17.62 9.67
C GLY A 316 -6.07 -18.65 9.67
N LEU A 317 -6.69 -18.93 10.82
CA LEU A 317 -7.78 -19.90 10.93
C LEU A 317 -9.16 -19.23 10.87
N PRO A 318 -10.16 -19.86 10.24
CA PRO A 318 -11.55 -19.39 10.28
C PRO A 318 -12.13 -19.56 11.70
N GLU A 319 -13.15 -18.75 12.03
CA GLU A 319 -13.81 -18.71 13.34
C GLU A 319 -14.15 -20.11 13.89
N ALA A 320 -14.70 -20.98 13.04
CA ALA A 320 -15.11 -22.33 13.41
C ALA A 320 -13.96 -23.24 13.89
N ARG A 321 -12.71 -22.96 13.49
CA ARG A 321 -11.51 -23.69 13.94
C ARG A 321 -10.76 -22.97 15.06
N VAL A 322 -10.73 -21.63 15.05
CA VAL A 322 -9.99 -20.86 16.06
C VAL A 322 -10.68 -20.89 17.44
N ARG A 323 -12.03 -20.85 17.50
CA ARG A 323 -12.78 -20.84 18.78
C ARG A 323 -12.53 -22.10 19.63
N PRO A 324 -12.61 -23.34 19.10
CA PRO A 324 -12.27 -24.54 19.87
C PRO A 324 -10.84 -24.54 20.45
N LEU A 325 -9.86 -24.00 19.72
CA LEU A 325 -8.48 -23.87 20.20
C LEU A 325 -8.37 -22.82 21.31
N VAL A 326 -9.00 -21.66 21.12
CA VAL A 326 -9.04 -20.56 22.09
C VAL A 326 -9.64 -21.00 23.43
N GLU A 327 -10.73 -21.76 23.39
CA GLU A 327 -11.42 -22.28 24.58
C GLU A 327 -10.65 -23.43 25.24
N ARG A 328 -10.14 -24.40 24.46
CA ARG A 328 -9.31 -25.52 24.94
C ARG A 328 -8.07 -25.03 25.69
N HIS A 329 -7.37 -24.04 25.13
CA HIS A 329 -6.14 -23.48 25.69
C HIS A 329 -6.35 -22.31 26.65
N ARG A 330 -7.62 -21.94 26.90
CA ARG A 330 -8.03 -20.87 27.83
C ARG A 330 -7.32 -19.54 27.55
N LEU A 331 -7.18 -19.17 26.28
CA LEU A 331 -6.31 -18.05 25.88
C LEU A 331 -6.71 -16.71 26.51
N LEU A 332 -7.99 -16.53 26.87
CA LEU A 332 -8.51 -15.40 27.64
C LEU A 332 -7.71 -15.08 28.92
N ALA A 333 -7.17 -16.13 29.56
CA ALA A 333 -6.38 -16.06 30.79
C ALA A 333 -4.87 -16.28 30.55
N SER A 334 -4.39 -16.12 29.31
CA SER A 334 -2.96 -16.22 28.99
C SER A 334 -2.17 -15.02 29.52
N ASP A 335 -1.02 -15.28 30.13
CA ASP A 335 -0.05 -14.23 30.50
C ASP A 335 0.60 -13.58 29.27
N ALA A 336 0.58 -14.28 28.12
CA ALA A 336 1.13 -13.81 26.86
C ALA A 336 0.12 -12.90 26.13
N PRO A 337 0.43 -11.59 25.96
CA PRO A 337 -0.59 -10.59 25.63
C PRO A 337 -1.25 -10.79 24.26
N ARG A 338 -0.54 -11.30 23.25
CA ARG A 338 -1.14 -11.53 21.91
C ARG A 338 -2.17 -12.65 21.94
N LEU A 339 -1.92 -13.69 22.74
CA LEU A 339 -2.84 -14.80 22.93
C LEU A 339 -4.05 -14.38 23.78
N ALA A 340 -3.83 -13.57 24.81
CA ALA A 340 -4.92 -12.96 25.59
C ALA A 340 -5.85 -12.09 24.72
N VAL A 341 -5.31 -11.24 23.84
CA VAL A 341 -6.10 -10.45 22.89
C VAL A 341 -6.92 -11.35 21.94
N LEU A 342 -6.34 -12.43 21.40
CA LEU A 342 -7.10 -13.43 20.61
C LEU A 342 -8.17 -14.15 21.45
N GLY A 343 -7.90 -14.36 22.74
CA GLY A 343 -8.87 -14.85 23.72
C GLY A 343 -10.13 -13.98 23.72
N TYR A 344 -10.01 -12.68 23.98
CA TYR A 344 -11.17 -11.77 23.97
C TYR A 344 -11.88 -11.72 22.61
N ALA A 345 -11.14 -11.78 21.50
CA ALA A 345 -11.72 -11.75 20.15
C ALA A 345 -12.64 -12.96 19.87
N TRP A 346 -12.27 -14.17 20.32
CA TRP A 346 -12.92 -15.41 19.87
C TRP A 346 -13.63 -16.23 20.96
N SER A 347 -13.31 -16.02 22.23
CA SER A 347 -13.95 -16.71 23.36
C SER A 347 -15.44 -16.38 23.48
N SER A 348 -16.22 -17.40 23.84
CA SER A 348 -17.56 -17.24 24.39
C SER A 348 -17.45 -16.60 25.78
N LEU A 349 -18.03 -15.40 25.95
CA LEU A 349 -17.97 -14.62 27.20
C LEU A 349 -19.33 -14.63 27.91
N PRO A 350 -19.39 -14.76 29.25
CA PRO A 350 -20.64 -14.65 29.99
C PRO A 350 -21.37 -13.30 29.79
N ASP A 351 -22.68 -13.37 29.58
CA ASP A 351 -23.57 -12.19 29.43
C ASP A 351 -23.65 -11.32 30.69
N ASP A 352 -23.34 -11.89 31.86
CA ASP A 352 -23.33 -11.18 33.15
C ASP A 352 -22.15 -10.21 33.33
N GLN A 353 -21.22 -10.18 32.36
CA GLN A 353 -20.04 -9.33 32.34
C GLN A 353 -19.08 -9.54 33.53
N SER A 354 -19.20 -10.65 34.27
CA SER A 354 -18.34 -11.02 35.40
C SER A 354 -16.85 -11.10 35.04
N TRP A 355 -16.55 -11.43 33.78
CA TRP A 355 -15.22 -11.48 33.19
C TRP A 355 -14.54 -10.10 33.07
N LEU A 356 -15.30 -9.00 33.04
CA LEU A 356 -14.76 -7.68 32.71
C LEU A 356 -13.85 -7.12 33.81
N ALA A 357 -14.21 -7.29 35.08
CA ALA A 357 -13.40 -6.78 36.19
C ALA A 357 -11.96 -7.33 36.20
N PRO A 358 -11.72 -8.65 36.21
CA PRO A 358 -10.36 -9.19 36.14
C PRO A 358 -9.67 -8.87 34.80
N ALA A 359 -10.40 -8.77 33.69
CA ALA A 359 -9.83 -8.37 32.40
C ALA A 359 -9.21 -6.96 32.43
N LEU A 360 -9.87 -6.02 33.11
CA LEU A 360 -9.43 -4.63 33.22
C LEU A 360 -8.32 -4.41 34.26
N ASP A 361 -7.95 -5.44 35.01
CA ASP A 361 -6.81 -5.44 35.94
C ASP A 361 -5.58 -6.20 35.36
N ASN A 362 -5.69 -6.75 34.14
CA ASN A 362 -4.56 -7.29 33.40
C ASN A 362 -3.47 -6.22 33.17
N PRO A 363 -2.17 -6.54 33.34
CA PRO A 363 -1.09 -5.55 33.23
C PRO A 363 -0.97 -4.95 31.82
N TRP A 364 -1.35 -5.68 30.77
CA TRP A 364 -1.17 -5.29 29.38
C TRP A 364 -2.32 -4.38 28.87
N PRO A 365 -2.04 -3.13 28.46
CA PRO A 365 -3.07 -2.20 27.99
C PRO A 365 -3.88 -2.73 26.79
N GLN A 366 -3.23 -3.42 25.86
CA GLN A 366 -3.86 -4.05 24.70
C GLN A 366 -4.88 -5.14 25.08
N VAL A 367 -4.65 -5.87 26.18
CA VAL A 367 -5.60 -6.87 26.69
C VAL A 367 -6.80 -6.16 27.32
N ARG A 368 -6.57 -5.08 28.08
CA ARG A 368 -7.65 -4.23 28.62
C ARG A 368 -8.50 -3.61 27.49
N GLN A 369 -7.89 -3.16 26.39
CA GLN A 369 -8.60 -2.64 25.22
C GLN A 369 -9.45 -3.71 24.53
N ALA A 370 -8.87 -4.88 24.23
CA ALA A 370 -9.61 -6.00 23.63
C ALA A 370 -10.79 -6.46 24.50
N ALA A 371 -10.64 -6.46 25.84
CA ALA A 371 -11.73 -6.71 26.77
C ALA A 371 -12.84 -5.65 26.68
N LEU A 372 -12.49 -4.36 26.62
CA LEU A 372 -13.46 -3.27 26.49
C LEU A 372 -14.24 -3.33 25.18
N GLU A 373 -13.60 -3.70 24.07
CA GLU A 373 -14.25 -3.88 22.76
C GLU A 373 -15.36 -4.93 22.78
N ARG A 374 -15.27 -5.94 23.66
CA ARG A 374 -16.28 -6.99 23.81
C ARG A 374 -17.47 -6.60 24.70
N VAL A 375 -17.44 -5.45 25.38
CA VAL A 375 -18.57 -4.94 26.15
C VAL A 375 -19.71 -4.52 25.21
N ALA A 376 -20.88 -5.13 25.39
CA ALA A 376 -22.12 -4.82 24.71
C ALA A 376 -23.22 -4.48 25.74
N GLY A 377 -24.13 -3.57 25.38
CA GLY A 377 -25.25 -3.17 26.22
C GLY A 377 -26.49 -4.08 26.10
N PRO A 378 -27.47 -3.93 27.01
CA PRO A 378 -27.45 -3.01 28.16
C PRO A 378 -26.53 -3.51 29.28
N CYS A 379 -25.81 -2.61 29.93
CA CYS A 379 -24.85 -2.96 31.00
C CYS A 379 -25.47 -2.77 32.39
N ALA A 380 -25.10 -3.64 33.34
CA ALA A 380 -25.47 -3.46 34.74
C ALA A 380 -24.86 -2.16 35.33
N PRO A 381 -25.52 -1.48 36.29
CA PRO A 381 -24.98 -0.26 36.91
C PRO A 381 -23.60 -0.44 37.56
N THR A 382 -23.28 -1.65 38.02
CA THR A 382 -21.95 -2.03 38.52
C THR A 382 -20.87 -2.00 37.43
N THR A 383 -21.17 -2.52 36.23
CA THR A 383 -20.30 -2.45 35.06
C THR A 383 -20.15 -1.01 34.58
N ALA A 384 -21.24 -0.26 34.45
CA ALA A 384 -21.19 1.12 34.00
C ALA A 384 -20.32 1.99 34.94
N LYS A 385 -20.49 1.83 36.27
CA LYS A 385 -19.62 2.46 37.28
C LYS A 385 -18.17 1.96 37.27
N LEU A 386 -17.89 0.75 36.77
CA LEU A 386 -16.51 0.27 36.55
C LEU A 386 -15.89 0.96 35.33
N LEU A 387 -16.60 1.04 34.21
CA LEU A 387 -16.14 1.70 32.98
C LEU A 387 -15.90 3.19 33.19
N GLU A 388 -16.82 3.88 33.87
CA GLU A 388 -16.69 5.26 34.34
C GLU A 388 -15.37 5.45 35.10
N ARG A 389 -15.15 4.70 36.19
CA ARG A 389 -13.88 4.76 36.95
C ARG A 389 -12.63 4.51 36.11
N LYS A 390 -12.69 3.63 35.10
CA LYS A 390 -11.57 3.34 34.20
C LYS A 390 -11.35 4.47 33.17
N ALA A 391 -12.37 5.25 32.81
CA ALA A 391 -12.21 6.48 32.02
C ALA A 391 -11.41 7.56 32.78
N HIS A 392 -11.63 7.74 34.09
CA HIS A 392 -10.85 8.71 34.89
C HIS A 392 -9.38 8.29 35.14
N LEU A 393 -8.95 7.06 34.79
CA LEU A 393 -7.57 6.60 35.01
C LEU A 393 -6.51 7.30 34.14
N ALA A 394 -6.91 8.00 33.07
CA ALA A 394 -5.98 8.71 32.19
C ALA A 394 -5.11 9.76 32.91
N GLY A 395 -5.54 10.26 34.08
CA GLY A 395 -4.99 11.43 34.74
C GLY A 395 -3.55 11.37 35.29
N ARG A 396 -2.70 10.38 34.92
CA ARG A 396 -1.23 10.45 35.18
C ARG A 396 -0.24 9.41 34.60
N LYS A 397 -0.61 8.37 33.82
CA LYS A 397 0.24 7.15 33.72
C LYS A 397 0.90 6.75 32.39
N SER A 398 0.25 6.81 31.22
CA SER A 398 0.91 6.57 29.91
C SER A 398 0.01 6.95 28.73
N GLU A 399 0.54 6.89 27.50
CA GLU A 399 -0.29 6.90 26.29
C GLU A 399 -1.25 5.71 26.20
N ASP A 400 -0.79 4.53 26.61
CA ASP A 400 -1.60 3.33 26.58
C ASP A 400 -2.78 3.38 27.57
N ASP A 401 -2.59 4.00 28.73
CA ASP A 401 -3.67 4.21 29.71
C ASP A 401 -4.69 5.24 29.23
N ARG A 402 -4.28 6.25 28.43
CA ARG A 402 -5.23 7.14 27.72
C ARG A 402 -6.05 6.37 26.68
N ALA A 403 -5.44 5.42 25.97
CA ALA A 403 -6.16 4.56 25.02
C ALA A 403 -7.18 3.65 25.74
N VAL A 404 -6.80 3.00 26.86
CA VAL A 404 -7.71 2.20 27.70
C VAL A 404 -8.87 3.04 28.25
N ALA A 405 -8.59 4.25 28.72
CA ALA A 405 -9.62 5.18 29.19
C ALA A 405 -10.62 5.53 28.06
N ARG A 406 -10.12 5.82 26.85
CA ARG A 406 -10.96 6.09 25.67
C ARG A 406 -11.83 4.89 25.29
N SER A 407 -11.27 3.67 25.27
CA SER A 407 -12.03 2.44 25.06
C SER A 407 -13.11 2.21 26.14
N SER A 408 -12.90 2.71 27.36
CA SER A 408 -13.88 2.64 28.45
C SER A 408 -15.07 3.59 28.23
N VAL A 409 -14.81 4.80 27.72
CA VAL A 409 -15.87 5.73 27.27
C VAL A 409 -16.67 5.13 26.10
N GLN A 410 -15.99 4.46 25.16
CA GLN A 410 -16.66 3.77 24.05
C GLN A 410 -17.51 2.57 24.51
N ALA A 411 -17.07 1.85 25.54
CA ALA A 411 -17.85 0.80 26.17
C ALA A 411 -19.12 1.36 26.84
N LEU A 412 -19.04 2.51 27.54
CA LEU A 412 -20.23 3.21 28.06
C LEU A 412 -21.21 3.61 26.94
N GLY A 413 -20.69 4.05 25.79
CA GLY A 413 -21.48 4.27 24.57
C GLY A 413 -22.25 3.01 24.14
N ARG A 414 -21.58 1.86 24.05
CA ARG A 414 -22.23 0.57 23.75
C ARG A 414 -23.20 0.09 24.84
N CYS A 415 -23.01 0.50 26.09
CA CYS A 415 -23.93 0.23 27.19
C CYS A 415 -25.23 1.01 27.11
N GLY A 416 -25.27 2.12 26.35
CA GLY A 416 -26.42 3.06 26.32
C GLY A 416 -26.50 3.99 27.55
N ASP A 417 -25.43 4.12 28.34
CA ASP A 417 -25.44 4.89 29.59
C ASP A 417 -25.19 6.39 29.32
N SER A 418 -26.23 7.07 28.83
CA SER A 418 -26.17 8.51 28.53
C SER A 418 -25.91 9.35 29.79
N GLU A 419 -26.41 8.95 30.96
CA GLU A 419 -26.20 9.67 32.24
C GLU A 419 -24.70 9.80 32.57
N ARG A 420 -23.94 8.69 32.52
CA ARG A 420 -22.49 8.71 32.79
C ARG A 420 -21.71 9.43 31.72
N LEU A 421 -22.10 9.29 30.46
CA LEU A 421 -21.46 10.03 29.37
C LEU A 421 -21.69 11.54 29.50
N GLN A 422 -22.86 11.98 29.96
CA GLN A 422 -23.11 13.39 30.30
C GLN A 422 -22.27 13.86 31.50
N GLY A 423 -22.10 13.01 32.52
CA GLY A 423 -21.17 13.27 33.63
C GLY A 423 -19.73 13.48 33.16
N LEU A 424 -19.20 12.55 32.35
CA LEU A 424 -17.86 12.63 31.77
C LEU A 424 -17.66 13.86 30.85
N LEU A 425 -18.70 14.27 30.12
CA LEU A 425 -18.66 15.50 29.30
C LEU A 425 -18.58 16.75 30.19
N ALA A 426 -19.33 16.77 31.28
CA ALA A 426 -19.44 17.90 32.20
C ALA A 426 -18.25 18.05 33.17
N ASP A 427 -17.50 16.97 33.43
CA ASP A 427 -16.31 16.99 34.29
C ASP A 427 -15.19 17.86 33.68
N GLU A 428 -14.80 18.93 34.37
CA GLU A 428 -13.75 19.85 33.92
C GLU A 428 -12.34 19.39 34.28
N ASP A 429 -12.18 18.46 35.23
CA ASP A 429 -10.90 17.84 35.60
C ASP A 429 -10.52 16.68 34.65
N LEU A 430 -11.47 16.21 33.82
CA LEU A 430 -11.24 15.15 32.84
C LEU A 430 -10.51 15.67 31.58
N ASP A 431 -9.60 14.86 31.04
CA ASP A 431 -8.87 15.18 29.82
C ASP A 431 -9.81 15.51 28.64
N MET A 432 -9.53 16.61 27.93
CA MET A 432 -10.33 17.12 26.81
C MET A 432 -10.60 16.05 25.73
N GLU A 433 -9.68 15.12 25.47
CA GLU A 433 -9.90 14.02 24.52
C GLU A 433 -11.00 13.06 24.98
N LEU A 434 -11.04 12.74 26.28
CA LEU A 434 -12.04 11.85 26.85
C LEU A 434 -13.42 12.52 26.93
N ARG A 435 -13.47 13.80 27.30
CA ARG A 435 -14.69 14.62 27.23
C ARG A 435 -15.23 14.70 25.80
N SER A 436 -14.34 14.85 24.82
CA SER A 436 -14.69 14.86 23.39
C SER A 436 -15.17 13.49 22.90
N GLU A 437 -14.60 12.39 23.40
CA GLU A 437 -15.08 11.04 23.10
C GLU A 437 -16.44 10.78 23.75
N ALA A 438 -16.69 11.29 24.96
CA ALA A 438 -17.99 11.20 25.62
C ALA A 438 -19.08 11.91 24.81
N ALA A 439 -18.82 13.14 24.33
CA ALA A 439 -19.70 13.83 23.38
C ALA A 439 -19.93 13.04 22.08
N ARG A 440 -18.91 12.35 21.54
CA ARG A 440 -19.06 11.49 20.37
C ARG A 440 -19.96 10.27 20.64
N GLN A 441 -19.86 9.65 21.81
CA GLN A 441 -20.74 8.54 22.16
C GLN A 441 -22.17 9.02 22.44
N LEU A 442 -22.36 10.17 23.10
CA LEU A 442 -23.67 10.82 23.25
C LEU A 442 -24.32 11.11 21.89
N ALA A 443 -23.58 11.68 20.93
CA ALA A 443 -24.10 11.92 19.59
C ALA A 443 -24.56 10.62 18.92
N ARG A 444 -23.80 9.52 19.06
CA ARG A 444 -24.16 8.20 18.51
C ARG A 444 -25.40 7.56 19.12
N LEU A 445 -25.77 7.89 20.35
CA LEU A 445 -27.04 7.46 20.94
C LEU A 445 -28.22 8.15 20.25
N GLY A 446 -28.04 9.41 19.82
CA GLY A 446 -28.99 10.15 18.99
C GLY A 446 -30.26 10.62 19.73
N ASP A 447 -30.37 10.41 21.04
CA ASP A 447 -31.49 10.89 21.83
C ASP A 447 -31.35 12.39 22.18
N ASP A 448 -32.47 13.11 22.21
CA ASP A 448 -32.46 14.57 22.43
C ASP A 448 -31.78 14.99 23.74
N ALA A 449 -31.84 14.17 24.80
CA ALA A 449 -31.21 14.51 26.08
C ALA A 449 -29.68 14.47 25.97
N SER A 450 -29.13 13.48 25.26
CA SER A 450 -27.71 13.39 24.89
C SER A 450 -27.27 14.54 24.00
N ILE A 451 -28.07 14.91 22.99
CA ILE A 451 -27.75 16.02 22.07
C ILE A 451 -27.78 17.37 22.79
N GLN A 452 -28.81 17.62 23.59
CA GLN A 452 -28.89 18.83 24.42
C GLN A 452 -27.75 18.91 25.44
N ALA A 453 -27.18 17.79 25.91
CA ALA A 453 -26.00 17.83 26.77
C ALA A 453 -24.76 18.36 26.05
N ILE A 454 -24.57 17.99 24.77
CA ILE A 454 -23.52 18.55 23.90
C ILE A 454 -23.78 20.03 23.66
N GLY A 455 -25.03 20.43 23.39
CA GLY A 455 -25.44 21.84 23.28
C GLY A 455 -25.15 22.64 24.54
N ARG A 456 -25.49 22.12 25.72
CA ARG A 456 -25.14 22.74 27.02
C ARG A 456 -23.63 22.89 27.22
N ALA A 457 -22.83 21.91 26.79
CA ALA A 457 -21.37 21.99 26.85
C ALA A 457 -20.80 23.05 25.90
N LEU A 458 -21.34 23.18 24.68
CA LEU A 458 -21.01 24.26 23.73
C LEU A 458 -21.39 25.65 24.28
N GLY A 459 -22.59 25.79 24.85
CA GLY A 459 -23.10 27.05 25.41
C GLY A 459 -22.32 27.59 26.61
N ARG A 460 -21.54 26.76 27.31
CA ARG A 460 -20.61 27.19 28.37
C ARG A 460 -19.37 27.94 27.86
N ASN A 461 -19.24 28.14 26.55
CA ASN A 461 -18.07 28.74 25.89
C ASN A 461 -16.74 28.05 26.30
N PRO A 462 -16.61 26.74 26.01
CA PRO A 462 -15.35 26.03 26.20
C PRO A 462 -14.25 26.60 25.29
N ASP A 463 -13.01 26.17 25.49
CA ASP A 463 -11.90 26.55 24.61
C ASP A 463 -12.20 26.20 23.14
N ARG A 464 -11.54 26.90 22.21
CA ARG A 464 -11.83 26.78 20.77
C ARG A 464 -11.63 25.35 20.23
N ALA A 465 -10.63 24.62 20.74
CA ALA A 465 -10.35 23.27 20.28
C ALA A 465 -11.40 22.28 20.77
N PHE A 466 -11.85 22.42 22.03
CA PHE A 466 -12.94 21.60 22.57
C PHE A 466 -14.28 21.95 21.91
N ALA A 467 -14.62 23.24 21.76
CA ALA A 467 -15.82 23.70 21.05
C ALA A 467 -15.91 23.10 19.63
N ARG A 468 -14.81 23.13 18.88
CA ARG A 468 -14.71 22.49 17.56
C ARG A 468 -14.97 20.99 17.62
N ARG A 469 -14.38 20.28 18.60
CA ARG A 469 -14.57 18.83 18.77
C ARG A 469 -16.02 18.46 19.14
N LEU A 470 -16.70 19.28 19.96
CA LEU A 470 -18.12 19.11 20.30
C LEU A 470 -19.01 19.30 19.07
N ALA A 471 -18.81 20.38 18.31
CA ALA A 471 -19.53 20.59 17.05
C ALA A 471 -19.30 19.44 16.05
N SER A 472 -18.04 19.00 15.87
CA SER A 472 -17.69 17.82 15.04
C SER A 472 -18.24 16.48 15.57
N ALA A 473 -18.65 16.37 16.84
CA ALA A 473 -19.19 15.13 17.38
C ALA A 473 -20.60 14.86 16.83
N LEU A 474 -21.40 15.91 16.61
CA LEU A 474 -22.80 15.82 16.21
C LEU A 474 -23.00 15.19 14.81
N ARG A 475 -22.03 15.25 13.90
CA ARG A 475 -22.09 14.49 12.63
C ARG A 475 -22.16 12.96 12.80
N HIS A 476 -21.92 12.45 14.00
CA HIS A 476 -21.99 11.02 14.33
C HIS A 476 -23.36 10.60 14.88
N MET A 477 -24.37 11.48 14.84
CA MET A 477 -25.77 11.10 15.07
C MET A 477 -26.23 10.05 14.05
N PRO A 478 -27.07 9.07 14.46
CA PRO A 478 -27.59 8.05 13.56
C PRO A 478 -28.59 8.59 12.54
N ALA A 479 -29.26 9.69 12.87
CA ALA A 479 -30.14 10.47 12.00
C ALA A 479 -30.14 11.94 12.47
N PRO A 480 -30.54 12.92 11.63
CA PRO A 480 -30.81 14.28 12.08
C PRO A 480 -31.93 14.33 13.12
N THR A 481 -31.88 15.29 14.03
CA THR A 481 -32.90 15.55 15.07
C THR A 481 -33.09 17.05 15.23
N GLU A 482 -34.29 17.49 15.61
CA GLU A 482 -34.60 18.91 15.85
C GLU A 482 -33.63 19.53 16.86
N ALA A 483 -33.29 18.80 17.94
CA ALA A 483 -32.30 19.24 18.93
C ALA A 483 -30.88 19.33 18.34
N GLY A 484 -30.50 18.43 17.44
CA GLY A 484 -29.19 18.41 16.77
C GLY A 484 -29.04 19.55 15.79
N ASP A 485 -30.08 19.78 14.98
CA ASP A 485 -30.11 20.84 13.98
C ASP A 485 -30.15 22.21 14.67
N ALA A 486 -30.96 22.42 15.71
CA ALA A 486 -30.96 23.65 16.50
C ALA A 486 -29.56 23.99 17.07
N VAL A 487 -28.88 23.03 17.72
CA VAL A 487 -27.53 23.22 18.28
C VAL A 487 -26.50 23.49 17.17
N LEU A 488 -26.59 22.79 16.05
CA LEU A 488 -25.68 22.97 14.92
C LEU A 488 -25.89 24.31 14.21
N CYS A 489 -27.13 24.73 13.96
CA CYS A 489 -27.47 25.99 13.33
C CYS A 489 -27.09 27.19 14.21
N GLU A 490 -27.34 27.14 15.52
CA GLU A 490 -26.85 28.15 16.47
C GLU A 490 -25.31 28.24 16.41
N THR A 491 -24.63 27.10 16.52
CA THR A 491 -23.15 27.04 16.48
C THR A 491 -22.59 27.50 15.13
N ALA A 492 -23.29 27.21 14.02
CA ALA A 492 -22.91 27.58 12.67
C ALA A 492 -22.95 29.10 12.40
N THR A 493 -23.57 29.90 13.26
CA THR A 493 -23.45 31.37 13.21
C THR A 493 -22.06 31.89 13.62
N ARG A 494 -21.26 31.08 14.31
CA ARG A 494 -19.93 31.47 14.81
C ARG A 494 -18.93 31.64 13.66
N ALA A 495 -18.06 32.64 13.81
CA ALA A 495 -16.95 32.92 12.90
C ALA A 495 -15.67 32.11 13.20
N ASP A 496 -15.69 31.24 14.22
CA ASP A 496 -14.55 30.43 14.66
C ASP A 496 -14.57 29.00 14.09
N GLU A 497 -13.61 28.19 14.51
CA GLU A 497 -13.48 26.80 14.04
C GLU A 497 -14.67 25.92 14.45
N ALA A 498 -15.37 26.26 15.55
CA ALA A 498 -16.58 25.53 15.97
C ALA A 498 -17.74 25.80 15.00
N GLY A 499 -17.91 27.05 14.55
CA GLY A 499 -18.86 27.37 13.49
C GLY A 499 -18.52 26.68 12.16
N HIS A 500 -17.24 26.53 11.82
CA HIS A 500 -16.84 25.75 10.64
C HIS A 500 -17.21 24.26 10.77
N ALA A 501 -16.87 23.64 11.91
CA ALA A 501 -17.19 22.24 12.19
C ALA A 501 -18.69 21.96 12.26
N ALA A 502 -19.49 22.92 12.75
CA ALA A 502 -20.95 22.82 12.74
C ALA A 502 -21.50 22.79 11.30
N ARG A 503 -21.04 23.69 10.43
CA ARG A 503 -21.40 23.71 9.00
C ARG A 503 -20.96 22.45 8.25
N GLU A 504 -19.81 21.87 8.59
CA GLU A 504 -19.37 20.56 8.07
C GLU A 504 -20.27 19.41 8.54
N SER A 505 -20.69 19.44 9.79
CA SER A 505 -21.59 18.43 10.38
C SER A 505 -22.99 18.49 9.77
N LEU A 506 -23.54 19.69 9.54
CA LEU A 506 -24.81 19.88 8.83
C LEU A 506 -24.76 19.31 7.40
N ARG A 507 -23.70 19.61 6.62
CA ARG A 507 -23.51 19.01 5.28
C ARG A 507 -23.42 17.48 5.32
N THR A 508 -22.84 16.92 6.38
CA THR A 508 -22.71 15.46 6.55
C THR A 508 -24.06 14.79 6.81
N LEU A 509 -24.96 15.48 7.52
CA LEU A 509 -26.27 14.98 7.94
C LEU A 509 -27.37 15.21 6.89
N HIS A 510 -27.35 16.35 6.20
CA HIS A 510 -28.43 16.83 5.31
C HIS A 510 -28.02 17.00 3.84
N GLY A 511 -26.72 16.99 3.53
CA GLY A 511 -26.19 17.34 2.21
C GLY A 511 -26.13 18.85 1.97
N ASP A 512 -27.27 19.54 2.12
CA ASP A 512 -27.35 21.01 2.12
C ASP A 512 -27.50 21.55 3.56
N VAL A 513 -26.93 22.73 3.82
CA VAL A 513 -26.99 23.43 5.11
C VAL A 513 -28.22 24.32 5.19
N ALA A 514 -28.69 24.89 4.07
CA ALA A 514 -29.82 25.82 4.08
C ALA A 514 -31.11 25.13 4.56
N SER A 515 -31.40 23.94 4.02
CA SER A 515 -32.58 23.13 4.36
C SER A 515 -32.63 22.61 5.80
N ALA A 516 -31.56 22.80 6.58
CA ALA A 516 -31.46 22.33 7.97
C ALA A 516 -31.63 23.46 9.01
N CYS A 517 -31.61 24.73 8.57
CA CYS A 517 -31.67 25.91 9.44
C CYS A 517 -32.80 26.89 9.06
N GLU A 518 -33.73 26.46 8.19
CA GLU A 518 -34.97 27.15 7.81
C GLU A 518 -36.18 26.51 8.52
#